data_AF-A0A9X0BAF2-F1
#
_entry.id   AF-A0A9X0BAF2-F1
#
_cell.length_a   1.000
_cell.length_b   1.000
_cell.length_c   1.000
_cell.angle_alpha   90.00
_cell.angle_beta   90.00
_cell.angle_gamma   90.00
#
_symmetry.space_group_name_H-M   'P 1'
#
loop_
_entity.id
_entity.type
_entity.pdbx_description
1 polymer ?
#
loop_
_entity_poly.entity_id
_entity_poly.type
_entity_poly.pdbx_seq_one_letter_code
_entity_poly.pdbx_strand_id
1 'polypeptide(L)'
;MVINEFLPLVEDKRHSLGYGFPVPNQFKDSQPKGETHYDMVKQLKTNPITHEQLVPEVRGIYRGLAMVEEKCIKLDKEQSESKEDLTPVQWQALISIHSTLLHEHHDFFLSSQHPVAKSELTELAEKYSMPARMWRYGIHSLLELLRHKLPGSLEYMLHFIYIAYSMVTLLLENIPYFRETWIECLGDLARYRMAIEESDMRDREVWATVSQYWYNQEADLSHDVGRVQHHLAVLARPDALAQLFYYTKALLCRRPFHNARESIALLFNSTREQQRQESMPAALIATHGVLFHKNASAEFTVLANNYLSLLRKEIPQLDTQGQGGAFVMSSNFAAVFQYGEPENDLALEFPQQKTQATAEEAYQLALRWTTPASFDDASSELIPNPVEITSKISSPVAFNGSALTFHSMAVFLDHLGDPNSYAGIHTGLSFVWSLAIHPLAMEKLEPMIPWLKIIRFLNILLRLETNFEMIEGPSHPRFSRENENIRRRNSIRIERESTTEKGSEKQDERLEPEIPDHLPEDFLIRGQVWSELYYSEGFFEGGPLEHDRSFVEPQLLEFVRQHRCLWLGVRLSTVCRNSLCSLFDGKRTTMS
;
A
#
# COMPACT_ATOMS: atom_id res chain seq x y z
N MET A 1 13.24 -14.75 6.13
CA MET A 1 13.19 -16.23 6.09
C MET A 1 11.93 -16.57 5.30
N VAL A 2 12.08 -17.34 4.22
CA VAL A 2 11.14 -17.44 3.09
C VAL A 2 9.97 -18.37 3.42
N ILE A 3 8.73 -17.96 3.12
CA ILE A 3 7.56 -18.85 3.03
C ILE A 3 6.76 -18.44 1.78
N ASN A 4 6.95 -19.21 0.72
CA ASN A 4 6.14 -19.18 -0.50
C ASN A 4 5.89 -20.64 -0.87
N GLU A 5 4.88 -21.28 -0.28
CA GLU A 5 4.33 -22.52 -0.84
C GLU A 5 2.80 -22.52 -0.77
N PHE A 6 2.23 -22.35 -1.95
CA PHE A 6 0.89 -22.60 -2.48
C PHE A 6 -0.07 -23.50 -1.68
N LEU A 7 -1.34 -23.07 -1.66
CA LEU A 7 -2.50 -23.96 -1.49
C LEU A 7 -3.39 -23.89 -2.76
N PRO A 8 -3.70 -25.03 -3.42
CA PRO A 8 -4.77 -25.13 -4.40
C PRO A 8 -6.13 -25.33 -3.71
N LEU A 9 -7.18 -24.71 -4.27
CA LEU A 9 -8.57 -24.79 -3.80
C LEU A 9 -9.21 -26.12 -4.26
N VAL A 10 -9.89 -26.84 -3.36
CA VAL A 10 -10.72 -28.02 -3.68
C VAL A 10 -12.17 -27.79 -3.20
N GLU A 11 -13.13 -28.21 -4.02
CA GLU A 11 -14.56 -27.86 -3.95
C GLU A 11 -15.41 -28.64 -2.92
N ASP A 12 -16.25 -27.85 -2.23
CA ASP A 12 -17.59 -28.04 -1.62
C ASP A 12 -18.17 -29.46 -1.39
N LYS A 13 -18.42 -29.80 -0.11
CA LYS A 13 -19.68 -30.45 0.35
C LYS A 13 -20.08 -29.99 1.76
N ARG A 14 -21.07 -29.08 1.78
CA ARG A 14 -21.81 -28.48 2.90
C ARG A 14 -22.26 -29.44 4.01
N HIS A 15 -22.06 -29.01 5.27
CA HIS A 15 -23.07 -29.09 6.33
C HIS A 15 -22.85 -27.95 7.34
N SER A 16 -23.86 -27.09 7.47
CA SER A 16 -23.85 -25.85 8.25
C SER A 16 -24.31 -26.06 9.70
N LEU A 17 -23.59 -25.52 10.67
CA LEU A 17 -24.13 -25.18 12.00
C LEU A 17 -23.59 -23.80 12.42
N GLY A 18 -24.49 -22.83 12.47
CA GLY A 18 -24.16 -21.44 12.77
C GLY A 18 -24.09 -21.17 14.27
N TYR A 19 -23.03 -20.48 14.68
CA TYR A 19 -23.00 -19.72 15.93
C TYR A 19 -22.50 -18.32 15.60
N GLY A 20 -23.40 -17.34 15.72
CA GLY A 20 -23.06 -15.92 15.57
C GLY A 20 -22.57 -15.33 16.89
N PHE A 21 -21.58 -14.45 16.81
CA PHE A 21 -21.24 -13.53 17.88
C PHE A 21 -20.97 -12.12 17.33
N PRO A 22 -21.20 -11.07 18.14
CA PRO A 22 -21.40 -9.70 17.67
C PRO A 22 -20.11 -8.89 17.58
N VAL A 23 -20.11 -7.96 16.64
CA VAL A 23 -19.16 -6.84 16.50
C VAL A 23 -19.34 -5.90 17.70
N PRO A 24 -18.26 -5.42 18.37
CA PRO A 24 -18.40 -4.50 19.47
C PRO A 24 -18.64 -3.07 18.95
N ASN A 25 -19.83 -2.53 19.19
CA ASN A 25 -19.98 -1.08 19.31
C ASN A 25 -21.19 -0.69 20.17
N GLN A 26 -20.98 0.35 20.99
CA GLN A 26 -21.94 1.07 21.84
C GLN A 26 -22.23 0.50 23.24
N PHE A 27 -21.38 0.85 24.20
CA PHE A 27 -21.81 0.94 25.61
C PHE A 27 -22.69 2.19 25.78
N LYS A 28 -23.99 1.98 26.06
CA LYS A 28 -24.87 3.00 26.64
C LYS A 28 -24.94 2.78 28.15
N ASP A 29 -24.65 3.84 28.89
CA ASP A 29 -24.77 3.91 30.34
C ASP A 29 -26.17 3.50 30.83
N SER A 30 -26.21 2.49 31.69
CA SER A 30 -27.35 2.22 32.55
C SER A 30 -26.85 2.02 33.97
N GLN A 31 -27.10 3.02 34.84
CA GLN A 31 -26.77 2.94 36.26
C GLN A 31 -27.63 1.89 36.97
N PRO A 32 -27.04 0.94 37.71
CA PRO A 32 -27.78 0.13 38.66
C PRO A 32 -27.90 0.87 40.01
N LYS A 33 -29.14 1.11 40.44
CA LYS A 33 -29.47 1.48 41.82
C LYS A 33 -29.32 0.25 42.72
N GLY A 34 -28.34 0.29 43.63
CA GLY A 34 -28.18 -0.71 44.69
C GLY A 34 -26.83 -0.56 45.37
N GLU A 35 -26.77 0.22 46.45
CA GLU A 35 -25.58 0.35 47.29
C GLU A 35 -25.26 -0.98 47.98
N THR A 36 -24.34 -1.73 47.38
CA THR A 36 -23.59 -2.79 48.06
C THR A 36 -22.24 -2.20 48.43
N HIS A 37 -22.00 -2.07 49.74
CA HIS A 37 -20.76 -1.51 50.28
C HIS A 37 -19.62 -2.52 50.07
N TYR A 38 -18.83 -2.34 49.02
CA TYR A 38 -17.59 -3.08 48.83
C TYR A 38 -16.50 -2.44 49.70
N ASP A 39 -16.00 -3.17 50.70
CA ASP A 39 -14.80 -2.77 51.44
C ASP A 39 -13.60 -2.77 50.48
N MET A 40 -13.15 -1.57 50.09
CA MET A 40 -11.93 -1.39 49.31
C MET A 40 -10.72 -1.76 50.18
N VAL A 41 -10.10 -2.90 49.89
CA VAL A 41 -8.83 -3.30 50.50
C VAL A 41 -7.74 -2.33 50.02
N LYS A 42 -7.01 -1.71 50.96
CA LYS A 42 -5.86 -0.84 50.63
C LYS A 42 -4.84 -1.63 49.81
N GLN A 43 -4.46 -1.08 48.65
CA GLN A 43 -3.37 -1.60 47.83
C GLN A 43 -2.11 -1.78 48.72
N LEU A 44 -1.52 -2.97 48.68
CA LEU A 44 -0.25 -3.25 49.35
C LEU A 44 0.79 -2.23 48.91
N LYS A 45 1.51 -1.63 49.87
CA LYS A 45 2.62 -0.72 49.56
C LYS A 45 3.72 -1.52 48.84
N THR A 46 3.76 -1.43 47.51
CA THR A 46 4.87 -1.93 46.71
C THR A 46 5.94 -0.84 46.68
N ASN A 47 7.16 -1.18 47.09
CA ASN A 47 8.30 -0.29 46.86
C ASN A 47 8.62 -0.32 45.36
N PRO A 48 8.85 0.83 44.71
CA PRO A 48 9.21 0.85 43.29
C PRO A 48 10.55 0.13 43.07
N ILE A 49 10.58 -0.75 42.07
CA ILE A 49 11.78 -1.51 41.71
C ILE A 49 12.89 -0.57 41.22
N THR A 50 14.11 -0.78 41.71
CA THR A 50 15.29 -0.04 41.25
C THR A 50 15.89 -0.70 40.01
N HIS A 51 16.64 0.07 39.21
CA HIS A 51 17.37 -0.47 38.06
C HIS A 51 18.28 -1.66 38.44
N GLU A 52 19.00 -1.54 39.56
CA GLU A 52 19.92 -2.57 40.06
C GLU A 52 19.20 -3.88 40.44
N GLN A 53 17.95 -3.78 40.87
CA GLN A 53 17.09 -4.94 41.14
C GLN A 53 16.46 -5.50 39.85
N LEU A 54 16.20 -4.67 38.85
CA LEU A 54 15.61 -5.10 37.58
C LEU A 54 16.60 -5.93 36.73
N VAL A 55 17.89 -5.59 36.74
CA VAL A 55 18.92 -6.31 35.97
C VAL A 55 18.95 -7.83 36.25
N PRO A 56 19.01 -8.32 37.50
CA PRO A 56 18.98 -9.74 37.77
C PRO A 56 17.65 -10.41 37.41
N GLU A 57 16.52 -9.70 37.53
CA GLU A 57 15.19 -10.22 37.12
C GLU A 57 15.13 -10.46 35.61
N VAL A 58 15.49 -9.46 34.79
CA VAL A 58 15.52 -9.60 33.31
C VAL A 58 16.45 -10.73 32.90
N ARG A 59 17.59 -10.90 33.57
CA ARG A 59 18.51 -12.01 33.31
C ARG A 59 17.91 -13.36 33.68
N GLY A 60 17.14 -13.42 34.77
CA GLY A 60 16.40 -14.62 35.18
C GLY A 60 15.37 -15.02 34.13
N ILE A 61 14.53 -14.07 33.71
CA ILE A 61 13.52 -14.27 32.65
C ILE A 61 14.19 -14.75 31.36
N TYR A 62 15.26 -14.09 30.91
CA TYR A 62 15.97 -14.49 29.70
C TYR A 62 16.50 -15.94 29.76
N ARG A 63 16.98 -16.39 30.93
CA ARG A 63 17.43 -17.79 31.10
C ARG A 63 16.25 -18.76 31.02
N GLY A 64 15.13 -18.44 31.67
CA GLY A 64 13.90 -19.24 31.59
C GLY A 64 13.42 -19.36 30.15
N LEU A 65 13.27 -18.22 29.47
CA LEU A 65 12.94 -18.13 28.05
C LEU A 65 13.83 -19.00 27.18
N ALA A 66 15.16 -18.87 27.30
CA ALA A 66 16.10 -19.64 26.49
C ALA A 66 15.96 -21.15 26.70
N MET A 67 15.70 -21.59 27.94
CA MET A 67 15.45 -23.01 28.24
C MET A 67 14.15 -23.52 27.60
N VAL A 68 13.08 -22.73 27.64
CA VAL A 68 11.79 -23.10 27.03
C VAL A 68 11.92 -23.11 25.50
N GLU A 69 12.61 -22.12 24.92
CA GLU A 69 12.86 -22.01 23.47
C GLU A 69 13.61 -23.24 22.95
N GLU A 70 14.71 -23.64 23.61
CA GLU A 70 15.47 -24.83 23.24
C GLU A 70 14.59 -26.09 23.26
N LYS A 71 13.69 -26.19 24.25
CA LYS A 71 12.75 -27.31 24.36
C LYS A 71 11.70 -27.31 23.26
N CYS A 72 11.13 -26.15 22.90
CA CYS A 72 10.23 -26.00 21.75
C CYS A 72 10.91 -26.43 20.45
N ILE A 73 12.11 -25.91 20.17
CA ILE A 73 12.89 -26.25 18.96
C ILE A 73 13.10 -27.77 18.84
N LYS A 74 13.49 -28.41 19.95
CA LYS A 74 13.74 -29.85 19.96
C LYS A 74 12.45 -30.64 19.71
N LEU A 75 11.37 -30.31 20.41
CA LEU A 75 10.08 -31.00 20.27
C LEU A 75 9.50 -30.82 18.87
N ASP A 76 9.48 -29.60 18.33
CA ASP A 76 8.98 -29.33 16.98
C ASP A 76 9.75 -30.13 15.93
N LYS A 77 11.08 -30.18 16.06
CA LYS A 77 11.93 -30.98 15.17
C LYS A 77 11.58 -32.47 15.26
N GLU A 78 11.54 -33.04 16.45
CA GLU A 78 11.18 -34.44 16.68
C GLU A 78 9.80 -34.79 16.08
N GLN A 79 8.81 -33.90 16.24
CA GLN A 79 7.46 -34.12 15.71
C GLN A 79 7.35 -33.90 14.20
N SER A 80 8.14 -32.98 13.63
CA SER A 80 8.18 -32.76 12.17
C SER A 80 8.76 -33.95 11.41
N GLU A 81 9.69 -34.69 12.03
CA GLU A 81 10.31 -35.89 11.46
C GLU A 81 9.46 -37.16 11.71
N SER A 82 8.56 -37.13 12.69
CA SER A 82 7.68 -38.24 13.04
C SER A 82 6.47 -38.36 12.11
N LYS A 83 6.23 -39.58 11.61
CA LYS A 83 5.01 -39.92 10.86
C LYS A 83 3.84 -40.31 11.76
N GLU A 84 4.06 -40.45 13.07
CA GLU A 84 3.00 -40.84 14.00
C GLU A 84 2.01 -39.69 14.22
N ASP A 85 0.75 -40.06 14.43
CA ASP A 85 -0.29 -39.12 14.83
C ASP A 85 -0.18 -38.82 16.31
N LEU A 86 -0.26 -37.53 16.64
CA LEU A 86 -0.23 -37.05 18.01
C LEU A 86 -1.59 -37.23 18.67
N THR A 87 -1.57 -37.75 19.90
CA THR A 87 -2.77 -37.83 20.74
C THR A 87 -3.21 -36.43 21.19
N PRO A 88 -4.50 -36.24 21.56
CA PRO A 88 -4.99 -34.96 22.08
C PRO A 88 -4.16 -34.38 23.24
N VAL A 89 -3.68 -35.25 24.14
CA VAL A 89 -2.84 -34.85 25.28
C VAL A 89 -1.48 -34.34 24.80
N GLN A 90 -0.89 -34.96 23.78
CA GLN A 90 0.38 -34.49 23.22
C GLN A 90 0.23 -33.16 22.48
N TRP A 91 -0.88 -32.96 21.75
CA TRP A 91 -1.18 -31.66 21.14
C TRP A 91 -1.34 -30.55 22.17
N GLN A 92 -2.09 -30.80 23.24
CA GLN A 92 -2.25 -29.84 24.34
C GLN A 92 -0.90 -29.53 25.02
N ALA A 93 -0.04 -30.52 25.18
CA ALA A 93 1.30 -30.31 25.74
C ALA A 93 2.19 -29.45 24.83
N LEU A 94 2.15 -29.66 23.50
CA LEU A 94 2.85 -28.82 22.52
C LEU A 94 2.34 -27.37 22.54
N ILE A 95 1.02 -27.17 22.53
CA ILE A 95 0.45 -25.83 22.64
C ILE A 95 0.86 -25.18 23.97
N SER A 96 0.78 -25.92 25.08
CA SER A 96 1.10 -25.38 26.40
C SER A 96 2.55 -24.90 26.53
N ILE A 97 3.51 -25.64 25.95
CA ILE A 97 4.92 -25.19 25.98
C ILE A 97 5.15 -23.97 25.09
N HIS A 98 4.54 -23.90 23.91
CA HIS A 98 4.63 -22.71 23.07
C HIS A 98 3.95 -21.50 23.70
N SER A 99 2.78 -21.67 24.30
CA SER A 99 2.14 -20.63 25.11
C SER A 99 3.08 -20.14 26.21
N THR A 100 3.76 -21.05 26.93
CA THR A 100 4.74 -20.66 27.95
C THR A 100 5.87 -19.81 27.34
N LEU A 101 6.42 -20.23 26.20
CA LEU A 101 7.47 -19.47 25.50
C LEU A 101 6.99 -18.05 25.13
N LEU A 102 5.76 -17.90 24.66
CA LEU A 102 5.18 -16.59 24.33
C LEU A 102 5.03 -15.69 25.58
N HIS A 103 4.64 -16.26 26.73
CA HIS A 103 4.58 -15.50 27.99
C HIS A 103 5.97 -15.08 28.47
N GLU A 104 6.97 -15.96 28.39
CA GLU A 104 8.35 -15.62 28.74
C GLU A 104 8.90 -14.50 27.84
N HIS A 105 8.60 -14.53 26.54
CA HIS A 105 8.93 -13.42 25.63
C HIS A 105 8.25 -12.12 26.06
N HIS A 106 6.95 -12.17 26.37
CA HIS A 106 6.21 -11.00 26.83
C HIS A 106 6.79 -10.41 28.12
N ASP A 107 7.07 -11.24 29.12
CA ASP A 107 7.68 -10.81 30.38
C ASP A 107 9.08 -10.23 30.15
N PHE A 108 9.86 -10.80 29.23
CA PHE A 108 11.15 -10.26 28.83
C PHE A 108 11.00 -8.86 28.20
N PHE A 109 10.06 -8.67 27.28
CA PHE A 109 9.84 -7.36 26.65
C PHE A 109 9.37 -6.32 27.65
N LEU A 110 8.36 -6.62 28.47
CA LEU A 110 7.87 -5.70 29.50
C LEU A 110 8.97 -5.32 30.50
N SER A 111 9.75 -6.30 30.96
CA SER A 111 10.78 -6.06 31.97
C SER A 111 11.98 -5.31 31.39
N SER A 112 12.40 -5.62 30.16
CA SER A 112 13.50 -4.92 29.49
C SER A 112 13.14 -3.49 29.08
N GLN A 113 11.85 -3.21 28.81
CA GLN A 113 11.33 -1.89 28.46
C GLN A 113 10.70 -1.15 29.66
N HIS A 114 10.91 -1.63 30.89
CA HIS A 114 10.35 -1.01 32.08
C HIS A 114 10.83 0.45 32.24
N PRO A 115 10.03 1.40 32.79
CA PRO A 115 10.42 2.81 32.91
C PRO A 115 11.72 3.12 33.65
N VAL A 116 12.17 2.20 34.52
CA VAL A 116 13.46 2.31 35.25
C VAL A 116 14.63 1.59 34.57
N ALA A 117 14.37 0.91 33.45
CA ALA A 117 15.40 0.27 32.65
C ALA A 117 16.30 1.34 32.01
N LYS A 118 17.59 1.02 31.89
CA LYS A 118 18.58 1.83 31.17
C LYS A 118 18.89 1.16 29.83
N SER A 119 19.65 1.86 28.98
CA SER A 119 20.08 1.39 27.65
C SER A 119 20.58 -0.07 27.65
N GLU A 120 21.36 -0.45 28.67
CA GLU A 120 21.88 -1.82 28.83
C GLU A 120 20.81 -2.92 28.81
N LEU A 121 19.58 -2.63 29.26
CA LEU A 121 18.45 -3.57 29.25
C LEU A 121 17.54 -3.33 28.04
N THR A 122 17.23 -2.07 27.72
CA THR A 122 16.28 -1.73 26.65
C THR A 122 16.80 -2.16 25.27
N GLU A 123 18.12 -2.19 25.05
CA GLU A 123 18.75 -2.61 23.79
C GLU A 123 18.85 -4.15 23.64
N LEU A 124 18.60 -4.92 24.70
CA LEU A 124 18.77 -6.39 24.65
C LEU A 124 17.82 -7.06 23.67
N ALA A 125 16.61 -6.53 23.53
CA ALA A 125 15.60 -7.05 22.62
C ALA A 125 16.09 -7.05 21.16
N GLU A 126 16.74 -5.96 20.72
CA GLU A 126 17.37 -5.88 19.40
C GLU A 126 18.61 -6.75 19.31
N LYS A 127 19.51 -6.63 20.30
CA LYS A 127 20.79 -7.36 20.34
C LYS A 127 20.61 -8.87 20.23
N TYR A 128 19.57 -9.41 20.86
CA TYR A 128 19.25 -10.84 20.82
C TYR A 128 18.19 -11.19 19.78
N SER A 129 17.76 -10.22 18.96
CA SER A 129 16.74 -10.39 17.91
C SER A 129 15.48 -11.06 18.46
N MET A 130 15.03 -10.62 19.63
CA MET A 130 13.93 -11.24 20.37
C MET A 130 12.62 -11.29 19.59
N PRO A 131 12.22 -10.25 18.82
CA PRO A 131 11.02 -10.35 17.99
C PRO A 131 11.11 -11.44 16.93
N ALA A 132 12.24 -11.52 16.22
CA ALA A 132 12.46 -12.53 15.19
C ALA A 132 12.51 -13.96 15.75
N ARG A 133 13.09 -14.13 16.95
CA ARG A 133 13.11 -15.42 17.67
C ARG A 133 11.72 -15.84 18.13
N MET A 134 10.95 -14.92 18.73
CA MET A 134 9.58 -15.16 19.14
C MET A 134 8.72 -15.60 17.95
N TRP A 135 8.82 -14.89 16.82
CA TRP A 135 8.11 -15.29 15.60
C TRP A 135 8.56 -16.67 15.14
N ARG A 136 9.87 -16.89 14.96
CA ARG A 136 10.41 -18.13 14.37
C ARG A 136 10.14 -19.38 15.22
N TYR A 137 10.44 -19.32 16.51
CA TYR A 137 10.45 -20.48 17.42
C TYR A 137 9.25 -20.52 18.35
N GLY A 138 8.64 -19.36 18.63
CA GLY A 138 7.43 -19.28 19.46
C GLY A 138 6.16 -19.55 18.66
N ILE A 139 6.05 -19.00 17.45
CA ILE A 139 4.79 -18.98 16.69
C ILE A 139 4.88 -19.84 15.43
N HIS A 140 5.76 -19.45 14.50
CA HIS A 140 5.78 -19.96 13.14
C HIS A 140 6.12 -21.45 13.05
N SER A 141 7.12 -21.94 13.80
CA SER A 141 7.50 -23.36 13.76
C SER A 141 6.34 -24.29 14.13
N LEU A 142 5.60 -23.95 15.19
CA LEU A 142 4.42 -24.72 15.62
C LEU A 142 3.26 -24.57 14.62
N LEU A 143 3.01 -23.38 14.08
CA LEU A 143 1.98 -23.20 13.04
C LEU A 143 2.25 -24.07 11.80
N GLU A 144 3.51 -24.15 11.37
CA GLU A 144 3.88 -25.02 10.26
C GLU A 144 3.73 -26.50 10.62
N LEU A 145 4.16 -26.93 11.80
CA LEU A 145 3.95 -28.31 12.26
C LEU A 145 2.45 -28.67 12.25
N LEU A 146 1.61 -27.79 12.80
CA LEU A 146 0.15 -27.96 12.82
C LEU A 146 -0.41 -28.00 11.40
N ARG A 147 0.01 -27.09 10.51
CA ARG A 147 -0.43 -27.05 9.10
C ARG A 147 -0.13 -28.35 8.36
N HIS A 148 1.05 -28.93 8.54
CA HIS A 148 1.43 -30.18 7.88
C HIS A 148 0.64 -31.42 8.38
N LYS A 149 0.04 -31.35 9.57
CA LYS A 149 -0.74 -32.43 10.19
C LYS A 149 -2.27 -32.23 10.04
N LEU A 150 -2.70 -31.30 9.17
CA LEU A 150 -4.11 -31.14 8.82
C LEU A 150 -4.64 -32.39 8.10
N PRO A 151 -5.94 -32.73 8.28
CA PRO A 151 -6.95 -32.00 9.04
C PRO A 151 -6.96 -32.29 10.55
N GLY A 152 -6.20 -33.29 11.03
CA GLY A 152 -6.27 -33.77 12.42
C GLY A 152 -5.83 -32.75 13.48
N SER A 153 -5.06 -31.74 13.08
CA SER A 153 -4.56 -30.66 13.94
C SER A 153 -5.46 -29.40 13.96
N LEU A 154 -6.58 -29.37 13.22
CA LEU A 154 -7.33 -28.14 12.93
C LEU A 154 -7.75 -27.35 14.19
N GLU A 155 -8.39 -28.01 15.15
CA GLU A 155 -8.85 -27.35 16.39
C GLU A 155 -7.69 -26.78 17.22
N TYR A 156 -6.55 -27.48 17.23
CA TYR A 156 -5.33 -27.05 17.92
C TYR A 156 -4.68 -25.86 17.21
N MET A 157 -4.67 -25.86 15.89
CA MET A 157 -4.19 -24.74 15.08
C MET A 157 -5.04 -23.49 15.29
N LEU A 158 -6.37 -23.63 15.27
CA LEU A 158 -7.28 -22.54 15.59
C LEU A 158 -7.02 -21.98 16.98
N HIS A 159 -6.95 -22.85 17.99
CA HIS A 159 -6.70 -22.44 19.37
C HIS A 159 -5.36 -21.70 19.52
N PHE A 160 -4.28 -22.22 18.92
CA PHE A 160 -2.97 -21.61 19.01
C PHE A 160 -2.89 -20.26 18.28
N ILE A 161 -3.54 -20.11 17.12
CA ILE A 161 -3.64 -18.83 16.42
C ILE A 161 -4.24 -17.76 17.34
N TYR A 162 -5.32 -18.05 18.06
CA TYR A 162 -5.92 -17.08 18.98
C TYR A 162 -4.98 -16.72 20.13
N ILE A 163 -4.26 -17.68 20.70
CA ILE A 163 -3.27 -17.41 21.75
C ILE A 163 -2.16 -16.48 21.22
N ALA A 164 -1.59 -16.81 20.07
CA ALA A 164 -0.53 -16.00 19.46
C ALA A 164 -1.04 -14.60 19.10
N TYR A 165 -2.25 -14.50 18.52
CA TYR A 165 -2.87 -13.23 18.15
C TYR A 165 -3.10 -12.32 19.36
N SER A 166 -3.64 -12.86 20.46
CA SER A 166 -3.80 -12.13 21.72
C SER A 166 -2.47 -11.66 22.28
N MET A 167 -1.43 -12.52 22.26
CA MET A 167 -0.11 -12.15 22.76
C MET A 167 0.54 -11.02 21.95
N VAL A 168 0.50 -11.12 20.61
CA VAL A 168 1.09 -10.09 19.74
C VAL A 168 0.30 -8.78 19.84
N THR A 169 -1.03 -8.83 20.00
CA THR A 169 -1.85 -7.64 20.25
C THR A 169 -1.42 -6.95 21.55
N LEU A 170 -1.21 -7.73 22.62
CA LEU A 170 -0.74 -7.19 23.90
C LEU A 170 0.65 -6.55 23.78
N LEU A 171 1.55 -7.13 22.98
CA LEU A 171 2.87 -6.55 22.69
C LEU A 171 2.76 -5.27 21.85
N LEU A 172 1.86 -5.21 20.88
CA LEU A 172 1.60 -4.02 20.09
C LEU A 172 1.13 -2.84 20.96
N GLU A 173 0.27 -3.12 21.93
CA GLU A 173 -0.27 -2.13 22.87
C GLU A 173 0.79 -1.63 23.88
N ASN A 174 1.56 -2.55 24.47
CA ASN A 174 2.47 -2.22 25.57
C ASN A 174 3.90 -1.89 25.12
N ILE A 175 4.35 -2.40 23.98
CA ILE A 175 5.73 -2.30 23.48
C ILE A 175 5.74 -1.73 22.06
N PRO A 176 5.44 -0.43 21.88
CA PRO A 176 5.31 0.19 20.55
C PRO A 176 6.65 0.30 19.80
N TYR A 177 7.78 0.06 20.46
CA TYR A 177 9.11 0.13 19.86
C TYR A 177 9.28 -0.82 18.66
N PHE A 178 8.63 -2.00 18.70
CA PHE A 178 8.65 -2.99 17.60
C PHE A 178 7.33 -3.03 16.82
N ARG A 179 6.59 -1.91 16.78
CA ARG A 179 5.24 -1.81 16.17
C ARG A 179 5.14 -2.45 14.79
N GLU A 180 6.07 -2.15 13.89
CA GLU A 180 6.06 -2.70 12.52
C GLU A 180 6.10 -4.23 12.52
N THR A 181 6.96 -4.83 13.35
CA THR A 181 7.06 -6.29 13.48
C THR A 181 5.78 -6.91 14.03
N TRP A 182 5.14 -6.26 15.02
CA TRP A 182 3.89 -6.78 15.60
C TRP A 182 2.71 -6.69 14.65
N ILE A 183 2.59 -5.59 13.90
CA ILE A 183 1.57 -5.43 12.86
C ILE A 183 1.71 -6.53 11.80
N GLU A 184 2.92 -6.77 11.32
CA GLU A 184 3.18 -7.82 10.34
C GLU A 184 2.79 -9.20 10.88
N CYS A 185 3.20 -9.53 12.12
CA CYS A 185 2.85 -10.80 12.76
C CYS A 185 1.33 -10.99 12.88
N LEU A 186 0.57 -9.92 13.17
CA LEU A 186 -0.90 -9.96 13.23
C LEU A 186 -1.51 -10.18 11.84
N GLY A 187 -0.95 -9.54 10.81
CA GLY A 187 -1.31 -9.76 9.41
C GLY A 187 -1.10 -11.22 8.98
N ASP A 188 0.03 -11.81 9.35
CA ASP A 188 0.35 -13.21 9.07
C ASP A 188 -0.54 -14.18 9.85
N LEU A 189 -0.77 -13.96 11.15
CA LEU A 189 -1.68 -14.79 11.95
C LEU A 189 -3.11 -14.78 11.39
N ALA A 190 -3.61 -13.60 11.00
CA ALA A 190 -4.90 -13.46 10.34
C ALA A 190 -4.92 -14.20 8.99
N ARG A 191 -3.81 -14.16 8.23
CA ARG A 191 -3.66 -14.89 6.96
C ARG A 191 -3.67 -16.41 7.16
N TYR A 192 -3.00 -16.93 8.19
CA TYR A 192 -3.08 -18.35 8.56
C TYR A 192 -4.52 -18.74 8.89
N ARG A 193 -5.21 -17.92 9.68
CA ARG A 193 -6.61 -18.16 10.06
C ARG A 193 -7.58 -18.15 8.88
N MET A 194 -7.38 -17.24 7.94
CA MET A 194 -8.10 -17.20 6.66
C MET A 194 -7.81 -18.45 5.82
N ALA A 195 -6.55 -18.87 5.73
CA ALA A 195 -6.13 -19.95 4.83
C ALA A 195 -6.64 -21.33 5.26
N ILE A 196 -6.79 -21.57 6.56
CA ILE A 196 -7.32 -22.84 7.09
C ILE A 196 -8.85 -22.92 7.07
N GLU A 197 -9.54 -21.80 6.81
CA GLU A 197 -11.00 -21.80 6.70
C GLU A 197 -11.43 -22.24 5.30
N GLU A 198 -11.82 -23.51 5.20
CA GLU A 198 -12.31 -24.10 3.95
C GLU A 198 -13.85 -24.10 3.86
N SER A 199 -14.55 -23.97 4.99
CA SER A 199 -15.99 -24.27 5.08
C SER A 199 -16.88 -23.04 5.19
N ASP A 200 -16.53 -22.08 6.07
CA ASP A 200 -17.26 -20.83 6.25
C ASP A 200 -16.61 -19.70 5.46
N MET A 201 -17.11 -19.48 4.24
CA MET A 201 -16.63 -18.43 3.36
C MET A 201 -16.76 -17.02 3.96
N ARG A 202 -17.71 -16.79 4.88
CA ARG A 202 -17.84 -15.48 5.54
C ARG A 202 -16.74 -15.28 6.56
N ASP A 203 -16.45 -16.31 7.34
CA ASP A 203 -15.36 -16.25 8.32
C ASP A 203 -14.00 -16.11 7.60
N ARG A 204 -13.82 -16.80 6.48
CA ARG A 204 -12.68 -16.58 5.58
C ARG A 204 -12.58 -15.12 5.11
N GLU A 205 -13.69 -14.52 4.68
CA GLU A 205 -13.73 -13.11 4.26
C GLU A 205 -13.43 -12.13 5.41
N VAL A 206 -13.92 -12.42 6.62
CA VAL A 206 -13.59 -11.66 7.84
C VAL A 206 -12.09 -11.69 8.09
N TRP A 207 -11.47 -12.87 8.10
CA TRP A 207 -10.03 -12.98 8.34
C TRP A 207 -9.17 -12.46 7.19
N ALA A 208 -9.66 -12.51 5.94
CA ALA A 208 -9.06 -11.81 4.82
C ALA A 208 -9.03 -10.30 5.08
N THR A 209 -10.16 -9.73 5.53
CA THR A 209 -10.29 -8.32 5.87
C THR A 209 -9.38 -7.93 7.04
N VAL A 210 -9.30 -8.75 8.09
CA VAL A 210 -8.38 -8.52 9.23
C VAL A 210 -6.91 -8.57 8.78
N SER A 211 -6.56 -9.50 7.91
CA SER A 211 -5.19 -9.60 7.37
C SER A 211 -4.86 -8.38 6.49
N GLN A 212 -5.77 -7.98 5.58
CA GLN A 212 -5.61 -6.78 4.77
C GLN A 212 -5.49 -5.51 5.62
N TYR A 213 -6.29 -5.39 6.69
CA TYR A 213 -6.22 -4.28 7.63
C TYR A 213 -4.80 -4.10 8.17
N TRP A 214 -4.19 -5.16 8.70
CA TRP A 214 -2.84 -5.08 9.27
C TRP A 214 -1.78 -4.79 8.21
N TYR A 215 -1.82 -5.44 7.06
CA TYR A 215 -0.85 -5.17 6.00
C TYR A 215 -0.98 -3.78 5.39
N ASN A 216 -2.18 -3.19 5.35
CA ASN A 216 -2.32 -1.80 4.94
C ASN A 216 -1.73 -0.84 5.99
N GLN A 217 -1.86 -1.12 7.28
CA GLN A 217 -1.17 -0.34 8.32
C GLN A 217 0.35 -0.43 8.16
N GLU A 218 0.89 -1.63 7.92
CA GLU A 218 2.33 -1.81 7.69
C GLU A 218 2.77 -1.13 6.39
N ALA A 219 1.99 -1.22 5.31
CA ALA A 219 2.26 -0.56 4.04
C ALA A 219 2.32 0.96 4.18
N ASP A 220 1.62 1.53 5.17
CA ASP A 220 1.67 2.95 5.44
C ASP A 220 2.97 3.38 6.14
N LEU A 221 3.48 2.55 7.04
CA LEU A 221 4.73 2.78 7.79
C LEU A 221 5.97 2.44 6.95
N SER A 222 5.91 1.35 6.21
CA SER A 222 7.00 0.74 5.44
C SER A 222 6.67 0.75 3.94
N HIS A 223 6.24 1.91 3.42
CA HIS A 223 5.76 2.07 2.04
C HIS A 223 6.79 1.75 0.95
N ASP A 224 8.08 1.78 1.27
CA ASP A 224 9.18 1.47 0.35
C ASP A 224 9.57 -0.03 0.35
N VAL A 225 8.84 -0.89 1.08
CA VAL A 225 9.06 -2.35 1.18
C VAL A 225 8.13 -3.13 0.28
N GLY A 226 8.68 -3.82 -0.70
CA GLY A 226 7.91 -4.64 -1.64
C GLY A 226 7.26 -5.88 -1.01
N ARG A 227 7.80 -6.39 0.10
CA ARG A 227 7.29 -7.61 0.76
C ARG A 227 5.86 -7.44 1.28
N VAL A 228 5.56 -6.30 1.89
CA VAL A 228 4.21 -6.00 2.39
C VAL A 228 3.22 -5.88 1.23
N GLN A 229 3.65 -5.24 0.13
CA GLN A 229 2.86 -5.14 -1.10
C GLN A 229 2.58 -6.53 -1.70
N HIS A 230 3.54 -7.46 -1.64
CA HIS A 230 3.32 -8.85 -2.06
C HIS A 230 2.24 -9.55 -1.22
N HIS A 231 2.20 -9.34 0.10
CA HIS A 231 1.13 -9.88 0.94
C HIS A 231 -0.25 -9.33 0.55
N LEU A 232 -0.35 -8.02 0.28
CA LEU A 232 -1.57 -7.40 -0.25
C LEU A 232 -1.97 -8.00 -1.62
N ALA A 233 -1.02 -8.33 -2.48
CA ALA A 233 -1.29 -8.98 -3.77
C ALA A 233 -1.89 -10.39 -3.63
N VAL A 234 -1.48 -11.13 -2.61
CA VAL A 234 -2.05 -12.45 -2.30
C VAL A 234 -3.49 -12.30 -1.80
N LEU A 235 -3.74 -11.29 -0.96
CA LEU A 235 -5.04 -11.03 -0.34
C LEU A 235 -6.04 -10.33 -1.25
N ALA A 236 -5.59 -9.69 -2.33
CA ALA A 236 -6.45 -8.96 -3.26
C ALA A 236 -7.41 -9.85 -4.08
N ARG A 237 -7.36 -11.18 -3.95
CA ARG A 237 -8.33 -12.07 -4.62
C ARG A 237 -9.76 -11.79 -4.14
N PRO A 238 -10.76 -11.75 -5.05
CA PRO A 238 -10.70 -12.08 -6.47
C PRO A 238 -10.39 -10.90 -7.42
N ASP A 239 -10.01 -9.72 -6.92
CA ASP A 239 -9.70 -8.54 -7.75
C ASP A 239 -8.35 -8.68 -8.47
N ALA A 240 -8.41 -9.20 -9.69
CA ALA A 240 -7.24 -9.46 -10.51
C ALA A 240 -6.45 -8.18 -10.89
N LEU A 241 -7.11 -7.02 -10.97
CA LEU A 241 -6.44 -5.74 -11.25
C LEU A 241 -5.60 -5.31 -10.05
N ALA A 242 -6.18 -5.36 -8.85
CA ALA A 242 -5.45 -5.10 -7.61
C ALA A 242 -4.30 -6.10 -7.40
N GLN A 243 -4.50 -7.38 -7.72
CA GLN A 243 -3.42 -8.37 -7.67
C GLN A 243 -2.24 -7.99 -8.58
N LEU A 244 -2.51 -7.64 -9.84
CA LEU A 244 -1.48 -7.21 -10.79
C LEU A 244 -0.74 -5.97 -10.26
N PHE A 245 -1.48 -4.98 -9.76
CA PHE A 245 -0.91 -3.77 -9.19
C PHE A 245 0.02 -4.07 -8.01
N TYR A 246 -0.44 -4.81 -7.01
CA TYR A 246 0.36 -5.06 -5.80
C TYR A 246 1.58 -5.94 -6.09
N TYR A 247 1.48 -6.93 -6.99
CA TYR A 247 2.65 -7.71 -7.42
C TYR A 247 3.67 -6.86 -8.18
N THR A 248 3.22 -6.02 -9.09
CA THR A 248 4.12 -5.14 -9.85
C THR A 248 4.75 -4.08 -8.95
N LYS A 249 3.98 -3.48 -8.03
CA LYS A 249 4.48 -2.57 -7.00
C LYS A 249 5.51 -3.25 -6.09
N ALA A 250 5.28 -4.50 -5.67
CA ALA A 250 6.25 -5.26 -4.87
C ALA A 250 7.64 -5.38 -5.55
N LEU A 251 7.67 -5.40 -6.89
CA LEU A 251 8.89 -5.46 -7.69
C LEU A 251 9.53 -4.09 -7.94
N LEU A 252 8.76 -3.00 -7.85
CA LEU A 252 9.22 -1.63 -8.09
C LEU A 252 9.37 -0.78 -6.83
N CYS A 253 9.06 -1.31 -5.66
CA CYS A 253 9.41 -0.66 -4.40
C CYS A 253 10.93 -0.49 -4.29
N ARG A 254 11.37 0.56 -3.58
CA ARG A 254 12.80 0.84 -3.35
C ARG A 254 13.55 -0.34 -2.71
N ARG A 255 12.87 -1.08 -1.82
CA ARG A 255 13.31 -2.37 -1.29
C ARG A 255 12.45 -3.46 -1.95
N PRO A 256 12.79 -3.91 -3.17
CA PRO A 256 11.94 -4.81 -3.94
C PRO A 256 11.89 -6.19 -3.30
N PHE A 257 10.77 -6.90 -3.51
CA PHE A 257 10.61 -8.29 -3.10
C PHE A 257 10.63 -9.22 -4.32
N HIS A 258 11.83 -9.69 -4.68
CA HIS A 258 12.05 -10.47 -5.90
C HIS A 258 11.22 -11.75 -6.00
N ASN A 259 10.86 -12.37 -4.87
CA ASN A 259 10.00 -13.57 -4.85
C ASN A 259 8.59 -13.29 -5.41
N ALA A 260 8.16 -12.02 -5.51
CA ALA A 260 6.91 -11.66 -6.18
C ALA A 260 6.91 -12.06 -7.67
N ARG A 261 8.08 -12.24 -8.31
CA ARG A 261 8.18 -12.70 -9.70
C ARG A 261 7.62 -14.11 -9.91
N GLU A 262 7.80 -15.00 -8.94
CA GLU A 262 7.22 -16.34 -9.00
C GLU A 262 5.71 -16.27 -8.80
N SER A 263 5.25 -15.44 -7.86
CA SER A 263 3.82 -15.29 -7.55
C SER A 263 3.02 -14.64 -8.69
N ILE A 264 3.56 -13.60 -9.33
CA ILE A 264 2.91 -12.92 -10.46
C ILE A 264 2.86 -13.81 -11.72
N ALA A 265 3.84 -14.69 -11.92
CA ALA A 265 3.83 -15.64 -13.04
C ALA A 265 2.61 -16.57 -12.99
N LEU A 266 2.15 -16.93 -11.80
CA LEU A 266 0.94 -17.74 -11.61
C LEU A 266 -0.33 -17.00 -11.99
N LEU A 267 -0.38 -15.70 -11.69
CA LEU A 267 -1.50 -14.85 -12.10
C LEU A 267 -1.60 -14.88 -13.63
N PHE A 268 -0.48 -14.65 -14.33
CA PHE A 268 -0.43 -14.71 -15.79
C PHE A 268 -0.85 -16.08 -16.36
N ASN A 269 -0.38 -17.19 -15.75
CA ASN A 269 -0.74 -18.54 -16.19
C ASN A 269 -2.23 -18.84 -15.98
N SER A 270 -2.77 -18.50 -14.81
CA SER A 270 -4.19 -18.73 -14.48
C SER A 270 -5.14 -18.01 -15.43
N THR A 271 -4.84 -16.75 -15.78
CA THR A 271 -5.64 -15.97 -16.74
C THR A 271 -5.56 -16.55 -18.15
N ARG A 272 -4.39 -17.06 -18.56
CA ARG A 272 -4.21 -17.72 -19.86
C ARG A 272 -5.04 -19.00 -19.96
N GLU A 273 -5.12 -19.78 -18.90
CA GLU A 273 -5.94 -21.01 -18.84
C GLU A 273 -7.44 -20.71 -18.80
N GLN A 274 -7.83 -19.62 -18.12
CA GLN A 274 -9.23 -19.26 -17.96
C GLN A 274 -9.90 -18.71 -19.21
N GLN A 275 -9.13 -18.29 -20.23
CA GLN A 275 -9.44 -17.99 -21.66
C GLN A 275 -10.89 -17.61 -22.11
N ARG A 276 -11.77 -17.17 -21.21
CA ARG A 276 -13.23 -17.04 -21.43
C ARG A 276 -13.81 -15.71 -20.94
N GLN A 277 -13.06 -14.90 -20.21
CA GLN A 277 -13.53 -13.60 -19.72
C GLN A 277 -12.96 -12.46 -20.57
N GLU A 278 -13.84 -11.79 -21.32
CA GLU A 278 -13.55 -10.56 -22.06
C GLU A 278 -13.70 -9.35 -21.14
N SER A 279 -12.80 -9.17 -20.16
CA SER A 279 -12.78 -7.97 -19.30
C SER A 279 -11.47 -7.19 -19.45
N MET A 280 -11.51 -5.88 -19.18
CA MET A 280 -10.30 -5.04 -19.20
C MET A 280 -9.18 -5.58 -18.29
N PRO A 281 -9.43 -5.97 -17.02
CA PRO A 281 -8.38 -6.53 -16.17
C PRO A 281 -7.76 -7.80 -16.73
N ALA A 282 -8.57 -8.72 -17.27
CA ALA A 282 -8.06 -9.96 -17.87
C ALA A 282 -7.20 -9.67 -19.11
N ALA A 283 -7.62 -8.74 -19.97
CA ALA A 283 -6.86 -8.33 -21.15
C ALA A 283 -5.55 -7.62 -20.77
N LEU A 284 -5.55 -6.78 -19.72
CA LEU A 284 -4.35 -6.15 -19.19
C LEU A 284 -3.36 -7.20 -18.66
N ILE A 285 -3.83 -8.15 -17.84
CA ILE A 285 -3.02 -9.23 -17.29
C ILE A 285 -2.42 -10.11 -18.40
N ALA A 286 -3.21 -10.45 -19.43
CA ALA A 286 -2.70 -11.19 -20.59
C ALA A 286 -1.60 -10.41 -21.33
N THR A 287 -1.80 -9.10 -21.53
CA THR A 287 -0.81 -8.22 -22.17
C THR A 287 0.49 -8.17 -21.35
N HIS A 288 0.40 -7.99 -20.03
CA HIS A 288 1.56 -8.03 -19.14
C HIS A 288 2.21 -9.41 -19.09
N GLY A 289 1.45 -10.50 -19.18
CA GLY A 289 1.98 -11.86 -19.21
C GLY A 289 2.90 -12.09 -20.39
N VAL A 290 2.55 -11.59 -21.58
CA VAL A 290 3.40 -11.67 -22.78
C VAL A 290 4.67 -10.82 -22.62
N LEU A 291 4.55 -9.59 -22.10
CA LEU A 291 5.69 -8.72 -21.83
C LEU A 291 6.66 -9.34 -20.80
N PHE A 292 6.12 -9.88 -19.72
CA PHE A 292 6.89 -10.47 -18.63
C PHE A 292 7.72 -11.68 -19.07
N HIS A 293 7.17 -12.53 -19.92
CA HIS A 293 7.87 -13.69 -20.48
C HIS A 293 8.76 -13.35 -21.68
N LYS A 294 8.93 -12.06 -22.01
CA LYS A 294 9.75 -11.56 -23.13
C LYS A 294 9.35 -12.15 -24.50
N ASN A 295 8.05 -12.43 -24.68
CA ASN A 295 7.52 -13.07 -25.89
C ASN A 295 7.28 -12.05 -27.04
N ALA A 296 7.20 -12.58 -28.26
CA ALA A 296 7.27 -11.85 -29.54
C ALA A 296 6.27 -10.69 -29.70
N SER A 297 6.70 -9.65 -30.43
CA SER A 297 5.98 -8.38 -30.65
C SER A 297 4.57 -8.50 -31.25
N ALA A 298 4.32 -9.51 -32.10
CA ALA A 298 3.03 -9.63 -32.81
C ALA A 298 1.86 -10.01 -31.87
N GLU A 299 2.08 -10.97 -30.97
CA GLU A 299 1.07 -11.36 -29.97
C GLU A 299 0.79 -10.21 -29.01
N PHE A 300 1.84 -9.52 -28.57
CA PHE A 300 1.73 -8.31 -27.74
C PHE A 300 0.84 -7.26 -28.41
N THR A 301 1.06 -6.93 -29.69
CA THR A 301 0.26 -5.91 -30.38
C THR A 301 -1.23 -6.25 -30.40
N VAL A 302 -1.59 -7.52 -30.62
CA VAL A 302 -2.99 -7.97 -30.62
C VAL A 302 -3.62 -7.81 -29.24
N LEU A 303 -2.93 -8.27 -28.19
CA LEU A 303 -3.44 -8.19 -26.82
C LEU A 303 -3.54 -6.75 -26.32
N ALA A 304 -2.52 -5.93 -26.58
CA ALA A 304 -2.49 -4.52 -26.22
C ALA A 304 -3.63 -3.74 -26.88
N ASN A 305 -3.89 -3.97 -28.19
CA ASN A 305 -5.01 -3.33 -28.88
C ASN A 305 -6.37 -3.74 -28.30
N ASN A 306 -6.54 -5.02 -27.96
CA ASN A 306 -7.75 -5.49 -27.30
C ASN A 306 -7.94 -4.84 -25.92
N TYR A 307 -6.89 -4.85 -25.10
CA TYR A 307 -6.88 -4.19 -23.78
C TYR A 307 -7.22 -2.70 -23.89
N LEU A 308 -6.58 -1.94 -24.79
CA LEU A 308 -6.84 -0.51 -24.95
C LEU A 308 -8.28 -0.22 -25.42
N SER A 309 -8.85 -1.11 -26.24
CA SER A 309 -10.25 -1.05 -26.67
C SER A 309 -11.21 -1.29 -25.50
N LEU A 310 -10.92 -2.27 -24.63
CA LEU A 310 -11.70 -2.57 -23.44
C LEU A 310 -11.57 -1.46 -22.38
N LEU A 311 -10.36 -0.95 -22.13
CA LEU A 311 -10.10 0.18 -21.25
C LEU A 311 -10.95 1.39 -21.65
N ARG A 312 -11.01 1.71 -22.94
CA ARG A 312 -11.86 2.80 -23.45
C ARG A 312 -13.35 2.59 -23.16
N LYS A 313 -13.83 1.36 -23.04
CA LYS A 313 -15.25 1.09 -22.75
C LYS A 313 -15.53 1.08 -21.25
N GLU A 314 -14.56 0.62 -20.46
CA GLU A 314 -14.74 0.28 -19.04
C GLU A 314 -14.28 1.38 -18.07
N ILE A 315 -13.59 2.45 -18.52
CA ILE A 315 -13.23 3.62 -17.67
C ILE A 315 -14.40 4.14 -16.83
N PRO A 316 -15.62 4.34 -17.37
CA PRO A 316 -16.73 4.86 -16.57
C PRO A 316 -17.20 3.91 -15.47
N GLN A 317 -16.82 2.62 -15.50
CA GLN A 317 -17.13 1.63 -14.47
C GLN A 317 -15.91 1.22 -13.63
N LEU A 318 -14.74 1.82 -13.88
CA LEU A 318 -13.47 1.36 -13.32
C LEU A 318 -13.44 1.45 -11.80
N ASP A 319 -13.62 2.65 -11.25
CA ASP A 319 -13.70 2.93 -9.82
C ASP A 319 -14.00 4.42 -9.59
N THR A 320 -14.83 4.73 -8.61
CA THR A 320 -15.19 6.11 -8.19
C THR A 320 -14.19 6.74 -7.21
N GLN A 321 -13.40 5.93 -6.51
CA GLN A 321 -12.35 6.37 -5.59
C GLN A 321 -10.99 6.56 -6.30
N GLY A 322 -10.89 6.22 -7.59
CA GLY A 322 -9.72 6.43 -8.45
C GLY A 322 -8.55 5.44 -8.30
N GLN A 323 -8.65 4.45 -7.43
CA GLN A 323 -7.67 3.37 -7.28
C GLN A 323 -7.46 2.61 -8.59
N GLY A 324 -8.53 2.28 -9.31
CA GLY A 324 -8.43 1.48 -10.54
C GLY A 324 -7.59 2.15 -11.64
N GLY A 325 -7.71 3.47 -11.80
CA GLY A 325 -6.88 4.24 -12.74
C GLY A 325 -5.39 4.21 -12.37
N ALA A 326 -5.09 4.35 -11.07
CA ALA A 326 -3.73 4.25 -10.54
C ALA A 326 -3.17 2.82 -10.69
N PHE A 327 -3.98 1.79 -10.45
CA PHE A 327 -3.58 0.39 -10.64
C PHE A 327 -3.17 0.10 -12.08
N VAL A 328 -3.96 0.55 -13.06
CA VAL A 328 -3.65 0.39 -14.48
C VAL A 328 -2.34 1.09 -14.83
N MET A 329 -2.20 2.37 -14.49
CA MET A 329 -1.02 3.15 -14.87
C MET A 329 0.24 2.67 -14.15
N SER A 330 0.18 2.40 -12.85
CA SER A 330 1.32 1.91 -12.09
C SER A 330 1.77 0.52 -12.53
N SER A 331 0.84 -0.36 -12.91
CA SER A 331 1.18 -1.67 -13.48
C SER A 331 1.92 -1.51 -14.82
N ASN A 332 1.47 -0.58 -15.67
CA ASN A 332 2.13 -0.26 -16.95
C ASN A 332 3.55 0.26 -16.75
N PHE A 333 3.80 1.11 -15.74
CA PHE A 333 5.15 1.57 -15.41
C PHE A 333 6.07 0.41 -15.08
N ALA A 334 5.58 -0.65 -14.44
CA ALA A 334 6.37 -1.85 -14.21
C ALA A 334 6.89 -2.47 -15.51
N ALA A 335 6.13 -2.45 -16.59
CA ALA A 335 6.63 -2.93 -17.89
C ALA A 335 7.74 -2.03 -18.47
N VAL A 336 7.67 -0.70 -18.26
CA VAL A 336 8.74 0.24 -18.64
C VAL A 336 10.05 -0.13 -17.93
N PHE A 337 9.96 -0.40 -16.64
CA PHE A 337 11.08 -0.87 -15.80
C PHE A 337 11.35 -2.38 -15.89
N GLN A 338 10.77 -3.07 -16.88
CA GLN A 338 10.89 -4.51 -17.10
C GLN A 338 10.65 -5.36 -15.84
N TYR A 339 9.76 -4.91 -14.96
CA TYR A 339 9.40 -5.58 -13.71
C TYR A 339 10.57 -5.69 -12.72
N GLY A 340 11.41 -4.66 -12.66
CA GLY A 340 12.52 -4.55 -11.71
C GLY A 340 13.74 -5.39 -12.09
N GLU A 341 13.97 -5.62 -13.37
CA GLU A 341 15.18 -6.32 -13.85
C GLU A 341 16.43 -5.46 -13.57
N PRO A 342 17.50 -6.02 -12.96
CA PRO A 342 18.70 -5.26 -12.62
C PRO A 342 19.40 -4.60 -13.81
N GLU A 343 19.24 -5.18 -15.01
CA GLU A 343 19.85 -4.73 -16.27
C GLU A 343 19.01 -3.68 -17.00
N ASN A 344 17.93 -3.18 -16.39
CA ASN A 344 17.08 -2.18 -17.02
C ASN A 344 17.76 -0.80 -17.03
N ASP A 345 18.19 -0.35 -18.21
CA ASP A 345 18.85 0.95 -18.40
C ASP A 345 18.01 2.15 -17.96
N LEU A 346 16.68 2.06 -17.93
CA LEU A 346 15.81 3.13 -17.41
C LEU A 346 15.80 3.14 -15.89
N ALA A 347 15.76 1.98 -15.24
CA ALA A 347 15.79 1.84 -13.78
C ALA A 347 17.13 2.33 -13.18
N LEU A 348 18.23 2.21 -13.94
CA LEU A 348 19.53 2.75 -13.56
C LEU A 348 19.57 4.29 -13.51
N GLU A 349 18.67 4.97 -14.22
CA GLU A 349 18.56 6.44 -14.19
C GLU A 349 17.87 6.95 -12.92
N PHE A 350 17.16 6.08 -12.20
CA PHE A 350 16.51 6.41 -10.94
C PHE A 350 17.41 6.03 -9.77
N PRO A 351 17.46 6.85 -8.70
CA PRO A 351 18.26 6.55 -7.53
C PRO A 351 17.88 5.18 -6.93
N GLN A 352 18.86 4.28 -6.83
CA GLN A 352 18.66 2.98 -6.16
C GLN A 352 18.75 3.07 -4.63
N GLN A 353 19.27 4.19 -4.11
CA GLN A 353 19.36 4.48 -2.68
C GLN A 353 18.59 5.75 -2.37
N LYS A 354 18.09 5.86 -1.12
CA LYS A 354 17.33 7.03 -0.67
C LYS A 354 18.19 8.26 -0.92
N THR A 355 17.76 9.11 -1.84
CA THR A 355 18.56 10.29 -2.20
C THR A 355 18.42 11.30 -1.07
N GLN A 356 19.49 12.00 -0.72
CA GLN A 356 19.37 13.20 0.12
C GLN A 356 18.66 14.35 -0.62
N ALA A 357 18.49 14.21 -1.94
CA ALA A 357 17.85 15.20 -2.78
C ALA A 357 16.37 15.33 -2.42
N THR A 358 15.95 16.55 -2.16
CA THR A 358 14.55 16.92 -1.94
C THR A 358 13.82 17.08 -3.27
N ALA A 359 12.48 17.02 -3.26
CA ALA A 359 11.67 17.31 -4.45
C ALA A 359 11.93 18.71 -5.03
N GLU A 360 12.27 19.69 -4.17
CA GLU A 360 12.63 21.04 -4.61
C GLU A 360 13.98 21.06 -5.33
N GLU A 361 14.99 20.35 -4.83
CA GLU A 361 16.28 20.22 -5.52
C GLU A 361 16.14 19.48 -6.86
N ALA A 362 15.28 18.45 -6.91
CA ALA A 362 14.93 17.76 -8.15
C ALA A 362 14.25 18.71 -9.15
N TYR A 363 13.38 19.61 -8.66
CA TYR A 363 12.77 20.65 -9.49
C TYR A 363 13.81 21.64 -10.03
N GLN A 364 14.73 22.12 -9.20
CA GLN A 364 15.81 23.01 -9.62
C GLN A 364 16.76 22.35 -10.62
N LEU A 365 17.06 21.07 -10.44
CA LEU A 365 17.79 20.26 -11.42
C LEU A 365 17.04 20.25 -12.76
N ALA A 366 15.73 19.97 -12.71
CA ALA A 366 14.86 19.94 -13.88
C ALA A 366 14.88 21.27 -14.66
N LEU A 367 14.81 22.41 -13.97
CA LEU A 367 14.94 23.72 -14.58
C LEU A 367 16.33 23.94 -15.21
N ARG A 368 17.40 23.53 -14.53
CA ARG A 368 18.77 23.75 -14.99
C ARG A 368 19.09 23.03 -16.29
N TRP A 369 18.69 21.76 -16.42
CA TRP A 369 18.99 20.99 -17.63
C TRP A 369 18.11 21.39 -18.81
N THR A 370 17.01 22.12 -18.57
CA THR A 370 16.01 22.50 -19.56
C THR A 370 16.08 23.97 -19.98
N THR A 371 16.82 24.80 -19.24
CA THR A 371 17.11 26.19 -19.65
C THR A 371 18.02 26.19 -20.89
N PRO A 372 17.64 26.79 -22.04
CA PRO A 372 18.50 26.82 -23.23
C PRO A 372 19.81 27.58 -22.96
N ALA A 373 20.96 26.99 -23.29
CA ALA A 373 22.21 27.73 -23.40
C ALA A 373 22.16 28.51 -24.73
N SER A 374 21.65 29.75 -24.70
CA SER A 374 21.43 30.64 -25.86
C SER A 374 20.51 30.08 -26.95
N PHE A 375 19.43 30.81 -27.24
CA PHE A 375 18.56 30.56 -28.39
C PHE A 375 19.34 30.77 -29.69
N ASP A 376 19.76 29.70 -30.35
CA ASP A 376 19.96 29.72 -31.81
C ASP A 376 18.64 29.26 -32.45
N ASP A 377 18.01 30.19 -33.17
CA ASP A 377 16.64 30.21 -33.70
C ASP A 377 16.40 29.23 -34.87
N ALA A 378 16.96 28.01 -34.81
CA ALA A 378 17.10 27.17 -36.00
C ALA A 378 16.86 25.65 -35.80
N SER A 379 16.03 25.21 -34.86
CA SER A 379 15.53 23.83 -34.87
C SER A 379 14.04 23.79 -35.23
N SER A 380 13.79 23.61 -36.53
CA SER A 380 12.50 23.29 -37.13
C SER A 380 11.76 22.20 -36.35
N GLU A 381 10.46 22.41 -36.12
CA GLU A 381 9.48 21.39 -35.75
C GLU A 381 9.63 20.17 -36.67
N LEU A 382 10.31 19.13 -36.20
CA LEU A 382 10.37 17.84 -36.87
C LEU A 382 9.95 16.78 -35.86
N ILE A 383 8.80 16.16 -36.14
CA ILE A 383 8.36 14.93 -35.47
C ILE A 383 9.54 13.96 -35.53
N PRO A 384 10.06 13.47 -34.39
CA PRO A 384 11.19 12.55 -34.38
C PRO A 384 10.88 11.32 -35.26
N ASN A 385 11.85 10.89 -36.07
CA ASN A 385 11.66 9.74 -36.93
C ASN A 385 11.36 8.51 -36.05
N PRO A 386 10.33 7.68 -36.35
CA PRO A 386 10.04 6.46 -35.58
C PRO A 386 11.25 5.54 -35.37
N VAL A 387 12.20 5.53 -36.31
CA VAL A 387 13.46 4.78 -36.20
C VAL A 387 14.40 5.35 -35.13
N GLU A 388 14.44 6.68 -34.95
CA GLU A 388 15.22 7.33 -33.90
C GLU A 388 14.63 7.07 -32.52
N ILE A 389 13.30 7.07 -32.38
CA ILE A 389 12.58 6.73 -31.14
C ILE A 389 12.91 5.29 -30.72
N THR A 390 12.85 4.35 -31.67
CA THR A 390 13.13 2.93 -31.41
C THR A 390 14.61 2.69 -31.08
N SER A 391 15.53 3.54 -31.56
CA SER A 391 16.97 3.40 -31.29
C SER A 391 17.39 3.75 -29.86
N LYS A 392 16.61 4.58 -29.15
CA LYS A 392 16.92 5.05 -27.79
C LYS A 392 16.51 4.08 -26.68
N ILE A 393 15.55 3.18 -26.95
CA ILE A 393 15.11 2.14 -26.01
C ILE A 393 15.59 0.79 -26.51
N SER A 394 16.73 0.32 -26.01
CA SER A 394 17.40 -0.88 -26.54
C SER A 394 16.64 -2.19 -26.28
N SER A 395 15.80 -2.24 -25.24
CA SER A 395 15.01 -3.42 -24.89
C SER A 395 13.63 -3.40 -25.55
N PRO A 396 13.25 -4.43 -26.35
CA PRO A 396 11.91 -4.54 -26.91
C PRO A 396 10.79 -4.57 -25.86
N VAL A 397 11.06 -5.13 -24.67
CA VAL A 397 10.09 -5.17 -23.57
C VAL A 397 9.89 -3.77 -23.00
N ALA A 398 10.97 -3.02 -22.78
CA ALA A 398 10.87 -1.64 -22.28
C ALA A 398 10.18 -0.73 -23.30
N PHE A 399 10.46 -0.92 -24.60
CA PHE A 399 9.80 -0.18 -25.68
C PHE A 399 8.29 -0.47 -25.71
N ASN A 400 7.91 -1.75 -25.72
CA ASN A 400 6.50 -2.15 -25.71
C ASN A 400 5.78 -1.74 -24.42
N GLY A 401 6.44 -1.82 -23.26
CA GLY A 401 5.92 -1.33 -21.99
C GLY A 401 5.71 0.20 -21.99
N SER A 402 6.62 0.94 -22.61
CA SER A 402 6.49 2.40 -22.80
C SER A 402 5.33 2.74 -23.73
N ALA A 403 5.20 2.01 -24.84
CA ALA A 403 4.07 2.16 -25.77
C ALA A 403 2.74 1.88 -25.06
N LEU A 404 2.65 0.77 -24.32
CA LEU A 404 1.47 0.41 -23.54
C LEU A 404 1.12 1.53 -22.55
N THR A 405 2.10 2.02 -21.79
CA THR A 405 1.94 3.10 -20.81
C THR A 405 1.33 4.36 -21.43
N PHE A 406 1.95 4.89 -22.48
CA PHE A 406 1.53 6.16 -23.05
C PHE A 406 0.27 6.04 -23.93
N HIS A 407 0.00 4.87 -24.51
CA HIS A 407 -1.29 4.61 -25.16
C HIS A 407 -2.43 4.46 -24.13
N SER A 408 -2.21 3.84 -22.98
CA SER A 408 -3.20 3.82 -21.89
C SER A 408 -3.46 5.22 -21.35
N MET A 409 -2.41 6.01 -21.14
CA MET A 409 -2.55 7.42 -20.75
C MET A 409 -3.35 8.20 -21.80
N ALA A 410 -3.09 7.98 -23.10
CA ALA A 410 -3.86 8.60 -24.18
C ALA A 410 -5.34 8.20 -24.16
N VAL A 411 -5.66 6.94 -23.82
CA VAL A 411 -7.06 6.49 -23.64
C VAL A 411 -7.73 7.19 -22.47
N PHE A 412 -7.06 7.32 -21.32
CA PHE A 412 -7.59 8.10 -20.20
C PHE A 412 -7.83 9.57 -20.58
N LEU A 413 -6.86 10.21 -21.25
CA LEU A 413 -6.97 11.60 -21.71
C LEU A 413 -8.09 11.83 -22.73
N ASP A 414 -8.54 10.79 -23.45
CA ASP A 414 -9.67 10.87 -24.37
C ASP A 414 -11.04 10.85 -23.66
N HIS A 415 -11.10 10.46 -22.38
CA HIS A 415 -12.33 10.43 -21.56
C HIS A 415 -12.53 11.76 -20.81
N LEU A 416 -12.48 12.85 -21.56
CA LEU A 416 -12.64 14.20 -21.02
C LEU A 416 -13.99 14.34 -20.30
N GLY A 417 -13.95 14.75 -19.04
CA GLY A 417 -15.14 14.96 -18.20
C GLY A 417 -15.66 13.70 -17.50
N ASP A 418 -15.04 12.53 -17.68
CA ASP A 418 -15.32 11.37 -16.85
C ASP A 418 -14.49 11.44 -15.55
N PRO A 419 -15.14 11.52 -14.36
CA PRO A 419 -14.43 11.62 -13.09
C PRO A 419 -13.48 10.44 -12.82
N ASN A 420 -13.80 9.25 -13.33
CA ASN A 420 -13.02 8.03 -13.11
C ASN A 420 -11.73 8.00 -13.93
N SER A 421 -11.62 8.87 -14.95
CA SER A 421 -10.40 9.00 -15.75
C SER A 421 -9.28 9.74 -15.00
N TYR A 422 -9.64 10.68 -14.11
CA TYR A 422 -8.69 11.64 -13.55
C TYR A 422 -7.59 11.01 -12.71
N ALA A 423 -7.85 9.93 -11.99
CA ALA A 423 -6.82 9.28 -11.19
C ALA A 423 -5.75 8.61 -12.06
N GLY A 424 -6.16 8.02 -13.19
CA GLY A 424 -5.24 7.50 -14.21
C GLY A 424 -4.44 8.63 -14.87
N ILE A 425 -5.09 9.75 -15.19
CA ILE A 425 -4.41 10.92 -15.77
C ILE A 425 -3.41 11.53 -14.78
N HIS A 426 -3.81 11.73 -13.53
CA HIS A 426 -2.96 12.24 -12.45
C HIS A 426 -1.74 11.33 -12.28
N THR A 427 -1.94 10.02 -12.12
CA THR A 427 -0.85 9.03 -11.99
C THR A 427 0.09 9.07 -13.20
N GLY A 428 -0.45 9.18 -14.42
CA GLY A 428 0.33 9.32 -15.65
C GLY A 428 1.15 10.60 -15.69
N LEU A 429 0.57 11.75 -15.33
CA LEU A 429 1.26 13.03 -15.27
C LEU A 429 2.33 13.04 -14.18
N SER A 430 2.10 12.40 -13.03
CA SER A 430 3.11 12.24 -11.97
C SER A 430 4.31 11.43 -12.46
N PHE A 431 4.09 10.40 -13.26
CA PHE A 431 5.17 9.65 -13.90
C PHE A 431 5.91 10.49 -14.95
N VAL A 432 5.21 11.24 -15.79
CA VAL A 432 5.86 12.17 -16.74
C VAL A 432 6.67 13.25 -16.03
N TRP A 433 6.17 13.77 -14.90
CA TRP A 433 6.93 14.67 -14.04
C TRP A 433 8.19 14.01 -13.47
N SER A 434 8.05 12.76 -13.02
CA SER A 434 9.19 11.96 -12.58
C SER A 434 10.23 11.75 -13.70
N LEU A 435 9.80 11.57 -14.95
CA LEU A 435 10.73 11.54 -16.08
C LEU A 435 11.43 12.88 -16.26
N ALA A 436 10.72 14.01 -16.18
CA ALA A 436 11.29 15.34 -16.37
C ALA A 436 12.38 15.70 -15.34
N ILE A 437 12.33 15.16 -14.13
CA ILE A 437 13.39 15.30 -13.12
C ILE A 437 14.57 14.33 -13.32
N HIS A 438 14.45 13.32 -14.21
CA HIS A 438 15.50 12.38 -14.61
C HIS A 438 15.81 12.51 -16.13
N PRO A 439 16.70 13.42 -16.54
CA PRO A 439 16.85 13.85 -17.94
C PRO A 439 17.13 12.71 -18.93
N LEU A 440 17.93 11.72 -18.52
CA LEU A 440 18.31 10.59 -19.36
C LEU A 440 17.14 9.63 -19.60
N ALA A 441 16.23 9.49 -18.63
CA ALA A 441 14.99 8.75 -18.80
C ALA A 441 14.01 9.53 -19.69
N MET A 442 13.88 10.85 -19.47
CA MET A 442 13.06 11.73 -20.30
C MET A 442 13.47 11.68 -21.77
N GLU A 443 14.77 11.80 -22.08
CA GLU A 443 15.26 11.81 -23.45
C GLU A 443 14.86 10.54 -24.24
N LYS A 444 14.82 9.39 -23.55
CA LYS A 444 14.46 8.10 -24.15
C LYS A 444 12.95 8.00 -24.41
N LEU A 445 12.12 8.55 -23.51
CA LEU A 445 10.66 8.34 -23.52
C LEU A 445 9.84 9.52 -24.08
N GLU A 446 10.39 10.73 -24.10
CA GLU A 446 9.73 11.97 -24.53
C GLU A 446 8.95 11.85 -25.84
N PRO A 447 9.46 11.19 -26.90
CA PRO A 447 8.73 11.08 -28.17
C PRO A 447 7.45 10.25 -28.10
N MET A 448 7.30 9.41 -27.07
CA MET A 448 6.12 8.54 -26.89
C MET A 448 5.02 9.22 -26.06
N ILE A 449 5.34 10.31 -25.35
CA ILE A 449 4.42 11.01 -24.46
C ILE A 449 3.32 11.69 -25.30
N PRO A 450 2.03 11.54 -24.96
CA PRO A 450 0.93 12.07 -25.75
C PRO A 450 0.70 13.57 -25.49
N TRP A 451 1.72 14.41 -25.73
CA TRP A 451 1.73 15.85 -25.41
C TRP A 451 0.50 16.60 -25.89
N LEU A 452 0.07 16.39 -27.14
CA LEU A 452 -1.11 17.05 -27.70
C LEU A 452 -2.39 16.74 -26.91
N LYS A 453 -2.55 15.50 -26.42
CA LYS A 453 -3.70 15.11 -25.61
C LYS A 453 -3.60 15.69 -24.20
N ILE A 454 -2.40 15.72 -23.61
CA ILE A 454 -2.13 16.37 -22.33
C ILE A 454 -2.51 17.86 -22.40
N ILE A 455 -2.03 18.58 -23.42
CA ILE A 455 -2.31 20.01 -23.61
C ILE A 455 -3.81 20.25 -23.77
N ARG A 456 -4.50 19.46 -24.61
CA ARG A 456 -5.96 19.56 -24.78
C ARG A 456 -6.71 19.36 -23.47
N PHE A 457 -6.31 18.36 -22.69
CA PHE A 457 -6.89 18.07 -21.39
C PHE A 457 -6.69 19.22 -20.39
N LEU A 458 -5.45 19.71 -20.24
CA LEU A 458 -5.13 20.81 -19.33
C LEU A 458 -5.87 22.11 -19.71
N ASN A 459 -5.98 22.39 -21.01
CA ASN A 459 -6.75 23.53 -21.53
C ASN A 459 -8.24 23.49 -21.19
N ILE A 460 -8.81 22.29 -21.13
CA ILE A 460 -10.21 22.12 -20.72
C ILE A 460 -10.34 22.38 -19.23
N LEU A 461 -9.41 21.86 -18.42
CA LEU A 461 -9.40 22.11 -16.98
C LEU A 461 -9.25 23.60 -16.63
N LEU A 462 -8.42 24.34 -17.37
CA LEU A 462 -8.26 25.80 -17.18
C LEU A 462 -9.55 26.61 -17.41
N ARG A 463 -10.56 26.04 -18.08
CA ARG A 463 -11.88 26.68 -18.26
C ARG A 463 -12.82 26.44 -17.07
N LEU A 464 -12.44 25.55 -16.15
CA LEU A 464 -13.15 25.29 -14.90
C LEU A 464 -12.68 26.27 -13.82
N GLU A 465 -13.42 26.34 -12.71
CA GLU A 465 -13.04 27.16 -11.56
C GLU A 465 -11.68 26.70 -11.01
N THR A 466 -10.66 27.50 -11.27
CA THR A 466 -9.25 27.17 -11.00
C THR A 466 -8.64 28.19 -10.05
N ASN A 467 -8.03 27.71 -8.97
CA ASN A 467 -7.22 28.57 -8.10
C ASN A 467 -5.79 28.68 -8.64
N PHE A 468 -5.51 29.77 -9.36
CA PHE A 468 -4.20 30.03 -9.99
C PHE A 468 -3.05 30.11 -8.99
N GLU A 469 -3.26 30.73 -7.82
CA GLU A 469 -2.21 30.84 -6.78
C GLU A 469 -1.75 29.47 -6.30
N MET A 470 -2.67 28.50 -6.24
CA MET A 470 -2.38 27.13 -5.81
C MET A 470 -1.67 26.31 -6.90
N ILE A 471 -2.11 26.42 -8.16
CA ILE A 471 -1.50 25.63 -9.25
C ILE A 471 -0.14 26.18 -9.71
N GLU A 472 0.13 27.48 -9.51
CA GLU A 472 1.44 28.11 -9.76
C GLU A 472 2.38 28.00 -8.56
N GLY A 473 1.88 27.56 -7.41
CA GLY A 473 2.62 27.46 -6.16
C GLY A 473 3.77 26.44 -6.19
N PRO A 474 4.84 26.67 -5.41
CA PRO A 474 6.00 25.78 -5.34
C PRO A 474 5.69 24.45 -4.63
N SER A 475 4.58 24.35 -3.91
CA SER A 475 4.22 23.17 -3.14
C SER A 475 3.13 22.38 -3.84
N HIS A 476 3.09 21.07 -3.55
CA HIS A 476 1.97 20.20 -3.88
C HIS A 476 0.64 20.84 -3.42
N PRO A 477 -0.39 20.98 -4.28
CA PRO A 477 -1.67 21.61 -3.92
C PRO A 477 -2.32 20.99 -2.67
N ARG A 478 -2.44 21.76 -1.58
CA ARG A 478 -3.13 21.32 -0.34
C ARG A 478 -4.29 22.26 -0.05
N PHE A 479 -5.33 21.72 0.59
CA PHE A 479 -6.55 22.41 0.95
C PHE A 479 -6.69 22.57 2.47
N SER A 480 -5.62 22.32 3.24
CA SER A 480 -5.62 22.44 4.70
C SER A 480 -6.12 23.81 5.19
N ARG A 481 -5.76 24.89 4.49
CA ARG A 481 -6.19 26.25 4.84
C ARG A 481 -7.67 26.48 4.57
N GLU A 482 -8.16 25.99 3.44
CA GLU A 482 -9.58 25.99 3.08
C GLU A 482 -10.38 25.17 4.10
N ASN A 483 -9.84 24.02 4.50
CA ASN A 483 -10.42 23.15 5.53
C ASN A 483 -10.48 23.83 6.90
N GLU A 484 -9.48 24.61 7.30
CA GLU A 484 -9.59 25.42 8.52
C GLU A 484 -10.76 26.41 8.45
N ASN A 485 -10.99 27.02 7.28
CA ASN A 485 -12.11 27.92 7.08
C ASN A 485 -13.46 27.18 7.07
N ILE A 486 -13.52 25.98 6.48
CA ILE A 486 -14.69 25.08 6.54
C ILE A 486 -14.99 24.71 7.99
N ARG A 487 -13.98 24.27 8.76
CA ARG A 487 -14.11 23.95 10.20
C ARG A 487 -14.67 25.13 10.98
N ARG A 488 -14.10 26.34 10.81
CA ARG A 488 -14.60 27.56 11.48
C ARG A 488 -16.07 27.85 11.13
N ARG A 489 -16.45 27.76 9.85
CA ARG A 489 -17.83 28.00 9.41
C ARG A 489 -18.80 26.96 9.97
N ASN A 490 -18.41 25.68 9.95
CA ASN A 490 -19.18 24.58 10.54
C ASN A 490 -19.33 24.76 12.07
N SER A 491 -18.27 25.14 12.79
CA SER A 491 -18.35 25.43 14.24
C SER A 491 -19.33 26.56 14.55
N ILE A 492 -19.25 27.68 13.83
CA ILE A 492 -20.18 28.81 13.99
C ILE A 492 -21.63 28.38 13.77
N ARG A 493 -21.87 27.47 12.82
CA ARG A 493 -23.21 26.96 12.50
C ARG A 493 -23.74 26.03 13.58
N ILE A 494 -22.93 25.10 14.06
CA ILE A 494 -23.26 24.23 15.20
C ILE A 494 -23.60 25.08 16.44
N GLU A 495 -22.82 26.12 16.72
CA GLU A 495 -23.10 27.06 17.83
C GLU A 495 -24.45 27.80 17.63
N ARG A 496 -24.76 28.26 16.41
CA ARG A 496 -26.05 28.89 16.11
C ARG A 496 -27.23 27.92 16.27
N GLU A 497 -27.08 26.68 15.85
CA GLU A 497 -28.11 25.65 15.99
C GLU A 497 -28.33 25.29 17.46
N SER A 498 -27.27 25.16 18.25
CA SER A 498 -27.35 24.91 19.70
C SER A 498 -28.03 26.04 20.49
N THR A 499 -28.00 27.27 19.98
CA THR A 499 -28.60 28.45 20.63
C THR A 499 -30.04 28.73 20.19
N THR A 500 -30.54 28.11 19.11
CA THR A 500 -31.92 28.31 18.61
C THR A 500 -32.88 27.19 19.06
N GLU A 501 -33.08 27.01 20.37
CA GLU A 501 -33.94 25.95 20.94
C GLU A 501 -35.46 26.21 20.85
N LYS A 502 -35.94 27.12 19.97
CA LYS A 502 -37.39 27.38 19.82
C LYS A 502 -37.85 27.46 18.38
N GLY A 503 -38.44 26.35 17.92
CA GLY A 503 -39.65 26.32 17.12
C GLY A 503 -39.67 27.19 15.86
N SER A 504 -38.97 26.77 14.82
CA SER A 504 -39.40 26.96 13.43
C SER A 504 -38.72 25.90 12.59
N GLU A 505 -39.45 25.32 11.63
CA GLU A 505 -38.96 24.35 10.64
C GLU A 505 -37.77 24.95 9.88
N LYS A 506 -36.55 24.75 10.38
CA LYS A 506 -35.33 25.07 9.65
C LYS A 506 -34.96 23.83 8.85
N GLN A 507 -34.77 24.02 7.54
CA GLN A 507 -34.16 23.02 6.67
C GLN A 507 -32.91 22.47 7.37
N ASP A 508 -32.78 21.15 7.40
CA ASP A 508 -31.59 20.46 7.89
C ASP A 508 -30.45 20.78 6.92
N GLU A 509 -29.85 21.93 7.16
CA GLU A 509 -28.86 22.52 6.30
C GLU A 509 -27.61 21.63 6.54
N ARG A 510 -27.10 20.94 5.52
CA ARG A 510 -25.94 20.02 5.65
C ARG A 510 -24.63 20.78 5.95
N LEU A 511 -23.79 20.26 6.85
CA LEU A 511 -22.43 20.77 7.10
C LEU A 511 -21.58 20.64 5.82
N GLU A 512 -20.65 21.58 5.61
CA GLU A 512 -19.74 21.51 4.47
C GLU A 512 -18.66 20.44 4.72
N PRO A 513 -18.45 19.50 3.78
CA PRO A 513 -17.41 18.47 3.92
C PRO A 513 -16.01 19.07 3.75
N GLU A 514 -15.02 18.47 4.42
CA GLU A 514 -13.61 18.83 4.22
C GLU A 514 -13.09 18.31 2.88
N ILE A 515 -12.21 19.08 2.24
CA ILE A 515 -11.54 18.73 1.00
C ILE A 515 -10.31 17.88 1.35
N PRO A 516 -10.10 16.70 0.75
CA PRO A 516 -8.96 15.85 1.13
C PRO A 516 -7.63 16.48 0.69
N ASP A 517 -6.65 16.49 1.60
CA ASP A 517 -5.26 16.92 1.29
C ASP A 517 -4.49 15.85 0.50
N HIS A 518 -4.86 14.59 0.68
CA HIS A 518 -4.25 13.42 0.05
C HIS A 518 -5.30 12.68 -0.78
N LEU A 519 -4.93 12.29 -1.98
CA LEU A 519 -5.74 11.43 -2.82
C LEU A 519 -5.47 9.94 -2.50
N PRO A 520 -6.44 9.04 -2.72
CA PRO A 520 -6.20 7.60 -2.56
C PRO A 520 -4.98 7.11 -3.35
N GLU A 521 -4.81 7.57 -4.58
CA GLU A 521 -3.67 7.22 -5.41
C GLU A 521 -2.32 7.71 -4.86
N ASP A 522 -2.29 8.74 -4.00
CA ASP A 522 -1.02 9.23 -3.44
C ASP A 522 -0.36 8.18 -2.55
N PHE A 523 -1.18 7.51 -1.74
CA PHE A 523 -0.75 6.40 -0.89
C PHE A 523 -0.46 5.13 -1.68
N LEU A 524 -1.10 4.95 -2.84
CA LEU A 524 -0.85 3.81 -3.73
C LEU A 524 0.50 3.94 -4.43
N ILE A 525 0.87 5.12 -4.93
CA ILE A 525 2.07 5.26 -5.75
C ILE A 525 3.35 5.50 -4.95
N ARG A 526 3.26 5.98 -3.70
CA ARG A 526 4.44 6.22 -2.85
C ARG A 526 5.31 4.96 -2.64
N GLY A 527 6.60 5.18 -2.44
CA GLY A 527 7.58 4.15 -2.12
C GLY A 527 8.07 3.33 -3.33
N GLN A 528 7.61 3.65 -4.54
CA GLN A 528 8.14 3.10 -5.78
C GLN A 528 9.36 3.90 -6.24
N VAL A 529 10.29 3.24 -6.94
CA VAL A 529 11.54 3.85 -7.43
C VAL A 529 11.31 5.11 -8.26
N TRP A 530 10.21 5.19 -9.02
CA TRP A 530 9.89 6.34 -9.85
C TRP A 530 9.19 7.47 -9.09
N SER A 531 8.59 7.23 -7.92
CA SER A 531 7.79 8.24 -7.22
C SER A 531 8.53 8.94 -6.07
N GLU A 532 9.80 8.58 -5.83
CA GLU A 532 10.58 9.06 -4.67
C GLU A 532 10.65 10.59 -4.58
N LEU A 533 10.97 11.23 -5.70
CA LEU A 533 11.14 12.68 -5.80
C LEU A 533 9.86 13.41 -6.22
N TYR A 534 8.74 12.68 -6.33
CA TYR A 534 7.45 13.29 -6.64
C TYR A 534 6.96 14.11 -5.44
N TYR A 535 6.90 13.50 -4.25
CA TYR A 535 6.37 14.15 -3.05
C TYR A 535 7.43 14.98 -2.31
N SER A 536 7.03 16.14 -1.79
CA SER A 536 7.87 16.93 -0.89
C SER A 536 8.07 16.21 0.46
N GLU A 537 9.14 16.56 1.16
CA GLU A 537 9.31 16.15 2.55
C GLU A 537 8.10 16.59 3.39
N GLY A 538 7.67 15.73 4.32
CA GLY A 538 6.50 15.97 5.15
C GLY A 538 5.14 15.93 4.42
N PHE A 539 5.09 15.57 3.13
CA PHE A 539 3.81 15.53 2.39
C PHE A 539 2.78 14.63 3.08
N PHE A 540 3.21 13.46 3.56
CA PHE A 540 2.35 12.49 4.25
C PHE A 540 2.27 12.71 5.77
N GLU A 541 2.96 13.70 6.34
CA GLU A 541 2.87 14.00 7.77
C GLU A 541 1.48 14.48 8.16
N GLY A 542 0.97 13.97 9.27
CA GLY A 542 -0.39 14.24 9.75
C GLY A 542 -1.50 13.70 8.83
N GLY A 543 -1.16 12.91 7.81
CA GLY A 543 -2.13 12.22 6.97
C GLY A 543 -2.82 11.08 7.71
N PRO A 544 -4.05 10.72 7.30
CA PRO A 544 -4.77 9.59 7.88
C PRO A 544 -4.06 8.25 7.59
N LEU A 545 -3.94 7.41 8.62
CA LEU A 545 -3.64 5.99 8.45
C LEU A 545 -4.77 5.30 7.67
N GLU A 546 -4.52 4.18 7.00
CA GLU A 546 -5.53 3.51 6.16
C GLU A 546 -6.90 3.37 6.87
N HIS A 547 -6.91 2.99 8.15
CA HIS A 547 -8.15 2.79 8.90
C HIS A 547 -8.90 4.07 9.28
N ASP A 548 -8.20 5.21 9.24
CA ASP A 548 -8.76 6.55 9.47
C ASP A 548 -9.15 7.24 8.17
N ARG A 549 -8.83 6.64 7.00
CA ARG A 549 -9.24 7.17 5.70
C ARG A 549 -10.74 6.95 5.53
N SER A 550 -11.50 8.01 5.78
CA SER A 550 -12.93 8.04 5.54
C SER A 550 -13.22 8.00 4.03
N PHE A 551 -14.39 7.47 3.68
CA PHE A 551 -14.92 7.60 2.33
C PHE A 551 -15.04 9.08 1.98
N VAL A 552 -14.41 9.49 0.88
CA VAL A 552 -14.50 10.85 0.37
C VAL A 552 -15.51 10.89 -0.78
N GLU A 553 -16.38 11.90 -0.76
CA GLU A 553 -17.33 12.12 -1.84
C GLU A 553 -16.58 12.27 -3.18
N PRO A 554 -16.92 11.50 -4.24
CA PRO A 554 -16.17 11.47 -5.49
C PRO A 554 -15.96 12.84 -6.14
N GLN A 555 -16.89 13.79 -5.96
CA GLN A 555 -16.80 15.15 -6.48
C GLN A 555 -15.64 15.95 -5.86
N LEU A 556 -15.34 15.73 -4.57
CA LEU A 556 -14.19 16.36 -3.91
C LEU A 556 -12.87 15.77 -4.43
N LEU A 557 -12.82 14.45 -4.63
CA LEU A 557 -11.66 13.79 -5.22
C LEU A 557 -11.41 14.30 -6.65
N GLU A 558 -12.47 14.43 -7.45
CA GLU A 558 -12.39 15.01 -8.79
C GLU A 558 -11.81 16.43 -8.75
N PHE A 559 -12.36 17.31 -7.91
CA PHE A 559 -11.90 18.69 -7.77
C PHE A 559 -10.41 18.78 -7.41
N VAL A 560 -9.95 17.97 -6.46
CA VAL A 560 -8.54 17.90 -6.06
C VAL A 560 -7.69 17.37 -7.21
N ARG A 561 -8.11 16.30 -7.90
CA ARG A 561 -7.37 15.74 -9.05
C ARG A 561 -7.22 16.74 -10.19
N GLN A 562 -8.24 17.54 -10.49
CA GLN A 562 -8.16 18.59 -11.49
C GLN A 562 -7.07 19.62 -11.14
N HIS A 563 -7.02 20.07 -9.89
CA HIS A 563 -5.98 20.98 -9.40
C HIS A 563 -4.59 20.35 -9.44
N ARG A 564 -4.44 19.07 -9.04
CA ARG A 564 -3.17 18.34 -9.13
C ARG A 564 -2.67 18.20 -10.56
N CYS A 565 -3.56 17.87 -11.50
CA CYS A 565 -3.22 17.77 -12.90
C CYS A 565 -2.79 19.11 -13.49
N LEU A 566 -3.50 20.19 -13.17
CA LEU A 566 -3.13 21.55 -13.59
C LEU A 566 -1.77 21.96 -13.02
N TRP A 567 -1.53 21.71 -11.73
CA TRP A 567 -0.25 21.97 -11.07
C TRP A 567 0.90 21.21 -11.76
N LEU A 568 0.73 19.91 -12.03
CA LEU A 568 1.68 19.12 -12.82
C LEU A 568 1.90 19.70 -14.23
N GLY A 569 0.83 20.17 -14.87
CA GLY A 569 0.89 20.86 -16.16
C GLY A 569 1.75 22.12 -16.14
N VAL A 570 1.61 22.96 -15.11
CA VAL A 570 2.45 24.16 -14.90
C VAL A 570 3.91 23.75 -14.72
N ARG A 571 4.19 22.71 -13.92
CA ARG A 571 5.57 22.25 -13.71
C ARG A 571 6.19 21.73 -14.99
N LEU A 572 5.47 20.89 -15.73
CA LEU A 572 5.95 20.35 -17.00
C LEU A 572 6.21 21.43 -18.04
N SER A 573 5.39 22.50 -18.09
CA SER A 573 5.62 23.62 -19.01
C SER A 573 6.87 24.43 -18.70
N THR A 574 7.31 24.44 -17.43
CA THR A 574 8.57 25.11 -17.04
C THR A 574 9.83 24.33 -17.42
N VAL A 575 9.72 23.04 -17.75
CA VAL A 575 10.89 22.15 -17.96
C VAL A 575 10.90 21.45 -19.33
N CYS A 576 9.82 21.39 -20.10
CA CYS A 576 9.83 20.66 -21.39
C CYS A 576 10.18 21.55 -22.59
N ARG A 577 11.47 21.59 -22.95
CA ARG A 577 12.13 22.45 -23.95
C ARG A 577 11.43 22.62 -25.30
N ASN A 578 10.85 21.55 -25.86
CA ASN A 578 10.48 21.54 -27.29
C ASN A 578 8.97 21.43 -27.58
N SER A 579 8.16 20.92 -26.63
CA SER A 579 6.73 20.62 -26.89
C SER A 579 5.75 21.40 -26.02
N LEU A 580 6.16 21.94 -24.88
CA LEU A 580 5.28 22.65 -23.94
C LEU A 580 5.69 24.12 -23.70
N CYS A 581 6.99 24.44 -23.73
CA CYS A 581 7.48 25.79 -23.44
C CYS A 581 6.97 26.87 -24.41
N SER A 582 6.60 26.53 -25.65
CA SER A 582 6.03 27.50 -26.61
C SER A 582 4.56 27.85 -26.34
N LEU A 583 3.90 27.18 -25.40
CA LEU A 583 2.43 27.20 -25.27
C LEU A 583 1.95 27.69 -23.91
N PHE A 584 2.83 27.80 -22.91
CA PHE A 584 2.49 28.32 -21.59
C PHE A 584 3.00 29.77 -21.44
N ASP A 585 2.31 30.72 -22.10
CA ASP A 585 2.46 32.13 -21.75
C ASP A 585 1.49 32.42 -20.60
N GLY A 586 2.00 32.46 -19.37
CA GLY A 586 1.23 32.66 -18.11
C GLY A 586 0.42 33.96 -18.03
N LYS A 587 0.25 34.67 -19.15
CA LYS A 587 -0.60 35.85 -19.32
C LYS A 587 -1.83 35.60 -20.19
N ARG A 588 -2.00 34.43 -20.80
CA ARG A 588 -3.17 34.10 -21.63
C ARG A 588 -3.94 32.90 -21.05
N THR A 589 -5.26 33.02 -21.02
CA THR A 589 -6.25 32.04 -20.55
C THR A 589 -6.36 30.77 -21.41
N THR A 590 -5.31 30.43 -22.16
CA THR A 590 -5.25 29.30 -23.10
C THR A 590 -3.79 28.85 -23.25
N MET A 591 -3.52 27.54 -23.10
CA MET A 591 -2.33 26.93 -23.68
C MET A 591 -2.57 26.80 -25.19
N SER A 592 -1.72 27.40 -26.02
CA SER A 592 -1.87 27.26 -27.50
C SER A 592 -1.62 25.84 -27.97
#